data_AF-A0A8J5PLA4-F1
#
_entry.id   AF-A0A8J5PLA4-F1
#
_cell.length_a   1.000
_cell.length_b   1.000
_cell.length_c   1.000
_cell.angle_alpha   90.00
_cell.angle_beta   90.00
_cell.angle_gamma   90.00
#
_symmetry.space_group_name_H-M   'P 1'
#
loop_
_entity.id
_entity.type
_entity.pdbx_description
1 polymer ?
#
loop_
_entity_poly.entity_id
_entity_poly.type
_entity_poly.pdbx_seq_one_letter_code
_entity_poly.pdbx_strand_id
1 'polypeptide(L)'
;MRQPNLLLSFESNHGSFNGPAKDFHDTTTTADSTRAVHHQIGQSLIELRPDGTNASAETYCTATTVNEADGQETWITFLVRYVDQFEKRDGSWKISHRFVAFDAVSDKAIMQYLPKANLGTRDEEDYSRKVLKD
;
A
#
# COMPACT_ATOMS: atom_id res chain seq x y z
N MET A 1 -7.22 26.94 -5.67
CA MET A 1 -7.59 25.71 -6.42
C MET A 1 -6.57 24.63 -6.12
N ARG A 2 -6.93 23.55 -5.43
CA ARG A 2 -6.08 22.35 -5.33
C ARG A 2 -6.31 21.53 -6.58
N GLN A 3 -5.27 21.29 -7.39
CA GLN A 3 -5.39 20.39 -8.53
C GLN A 3 -5.51 18.95 -8.00
N PRO A 4 -6.61 18.22 -8.28
CA PRO A 4 -6.85 16.89 -7.71
C PRO A 4 -5.86 15.82 -8.17
N ASN A 5 -5.12 16.04 -9.26
CA ASN A 5 -4.31 14.98 -9.90
C ASN A 5 -2.87 14.86 -9.41
N LEU A 6 -2.34 15.82 -8.64
CA LEU A 6 -0.95 15.76 -8.13
C LEU A 6 -0.75 14.79 -6.95
N LEU A 7 -1.82 14.27 -6.36
CA LEU A 7 -1.72 13.33 -5.23
C LEU A 7 -1.46 11.89 -5.68
N LEU A 8 -1.70 11.56 -6.96
CA LEU A 8 -1.56 10.21 -7.52
C LEU A 8 -0.41 10.10 -8.53
N SER A 9 0.47 11.10 -8.60
CA SER A 9 1.65 11.10 -9.46
C SER A 9 2.83 10.37 -8.79
N PHE A 10 2.66 9.07 -8.56
CA PHE A 10 3.68 8.20 -7.98
C PHE A 10 3.48 6.75 -8.45
N GLU A 11 4.53 5.93 -8.33
CA GLU A 11 4.48 4.52 -8.70
C GLU A 11 4.00 3.66 -7.53
N SER A 12 3.12 2.71 -7.81
CA SER A 12 2.48 1.90 -6.80
C SER A 12 2.45 0.43 -7.16
N ASN A 13 3.05 -0.39 -6.30
CA ASN A 13 2.97 -1.84 -6.35
C ASN A 13 2.08 -2.35 -5.21
N HIS A 14 0.87 -2.78 -5.58
CA HIS A 14 -0.16 -3.35 -4.70
C HIS A 14 -0.31 -4.87 -4.93
N GLY A 15 0.77 -5.57 -5.27
CA GLY A 15 0.74 -7.01 -5.56
C GLY A 15 0.28 -7.28 -6.98
N SER A 16 -1.01 -7.52 -7.18
CA SER A 16 -1.58 -7.77 -8.53
C SER A 16 -1.50 -6.55 -9.46
N PHE A 17 -1.30 -5.35 -8.90
CA PHE A 17 -1.09 -4.12 -9.63
C PHE A 17 0.33 -3.59 -9.42
N ASN A 18 0.99 -3.16 -10.49
CA ASN A 18 2.26 -2.45 -10.46
C ASN A 18 2.30 -1.39 -11.57
N GLY A 19 2.30 -0.11 -11.20
CA GLY A 19 2.31 1.01 -12.14
C GLY A 19 1.86 2.32 -11.50
N PRO A 20 1.39 3.30 -12.28
CA PRO A 20 0.98 4.61 -11.76
C PRO A 20 -0.16 4.49 -10.75
N ALA A 21 -0.05 5.16 -9.60
CA ALA A 21 -1.06 5.13 -8.54
C ALA A 21 -2.44 5.63 -9.00
N LYS A 22 -2.47 6.49 -10.02
CA LYS A 22 -3.71 6.92 -10.65
C LYS A 22 -4.44 5.75 -11.31
N ASP A 23 -3.73 4.88 -12.01
CA ASP A 23 -4.34 3.74 -12.69
C ASP A 23 -4.82 2.70 -11.67
N PHE A 24 -4.11 2.55 -10.54
CA PHE A 24 -4.59 1.77 -9.40
C PHE A 24 -5.90 2.31 -8.82
N HIS A 25 -5.98 3.63 -8.61
CA HIS A 25 -7.20 4.29 -8.15
C HIS A 25 -8.36 4.06 -9.13
N ASP A 26 -8.12 4.27 -10.42
CA ASP A 26 -9.16 4.16 -11.43
C ASP A 26 -9.66 2.71 -11.57
N THR A 27 -8.78 1.72 -11.45
CA THR A 27 -9.18 0.31 -11.47
C THR A 27 -9.99 -0.07 -10.22
N THR A 28 -9.54 0.34 -9.02
CA THR A 28 -10.21 -0.01 -7.76
C THR A 28 -11.59 0.64 -7.59
N THR A 29 -11.82 1.81 -8.20
CA THR A 29 -13.12 2.50 -8.16
C THR A 29 -14.17 1.89 -9.08
N THR A 30 -13.78 0.96 -9.97
CA THR A 30 -14.70 0.26 -10.89
C THR A 30 -15.14 -1.12 -10.40
N ALA A 31 -14.70 -1.56 -9.22
CA ALA A 31 -15.04 -2.87 -8.69
C ALA A 31 -16.42 -2.86 -8.00
N ASP A 32 -17.46 -3.25 -8.75
CA ASP A 32 -18.87 -3.19 -8.34
C ASP A 32 -19.23 -4.00 -7.08
N SER A 33 -18.41 -4.97 -6.67
CA SER A 33 -18.71 -5.85 -5.54
C SER A 33 -18.23 -5.34 -4.18
N THR A 34 -17.44 -4.25 -4.12
CA THR A 34 -16.88 -3.76 -2.85
C THR A 34 -17.82 -2.74 -2.21
N ARG A 35 -18.51 -3.13 -1.13
CA ARG A 35 -19.47 -2.26 -0.42
C ARG A 35 -18.79 -1.26 0.52
N ALA A 36 -17.72 -1.67 1.19
CA ALA A 36 -16.98 -0.81 2.12
C ALA A 36 -15.51 -1.19 2.19
N VAL A 37 -14.67 -0.18 2.44
CA VAL A 37 -13.23 -0.34 2.68
C VAL A 37 -12.84 0.48 3.91
N HIS A 38 -12.04 -0.11 4.79
CA HIS A 38 -11.47 0.57 5.95
C HIS A 38 -9.98 0.27 6.03
N HIS A 39 -9.16 1.30 6.08
CA HIS A 39 -7.71 1.17 6.32
C HIS A 39 -7.39 1.79 7.68
N GLN A 40 -7.07 0.94 8.65
CA GLN A 40 -6.54 1.40 9.93
C GLN A 40 -5.01 1.45 9.83
N ILE A 41 -4.47 2.66 9.83
CA ILE A 41 -3.03 2.91 9.78
C ILE A 41 -2.46 2.88 11.19
N GLY A 42 -1.37 2.14 11.39
CA GLY A 42 -0.75 1.88 12.69
C GLY A 42 0.65 2.47 12.82
N GLN A 43 1.48 1.74 13.58
CA GLN A 43 2.87 2.12 13.85
C GLN A 43 3.65 2.36 12.55
N SER A 44 4.51 3.37 12.55
CA SER A 44 5.35 3.73 11.41
C SER A 44 6.79 3.90 11.84
N LEU A 45 7.71 3.21 11.17
CA LEU A 45 9.13 3.50 11.21
C LEU A 45 9.44 4.44 10.04
N ILE A 46 10.04 5.60 10.32
CA ILE A 46 10.31 6.63 9.31
C ILE A 46 11.78 7.03 9.40
N GLU A 47 12.46 7.00 8.27
CA GLU A 47 13.85 7.42 8.11
C GLU A 47 13.92 8.65 7.20
N LEU A 48 14.27 9.79 7.78
CA LEU A 48 14.57 11.00 7.02
C LEU A 48 16.00 10.91 6.47
N ARG A 49 16.15 11.13 5.16
CA ARG A 49 17.48 11.16 4.55
C ARG A 49 18.24 12.43 4.93
N PRO A 50 19.58 12.42 4.88
CA PRO A 50 20.39 13.59 5.23
C PRO A 50 20.09 14.86 4.41
N ASP A 51 19.52 14.72 3.21
CA ASP A 51 19.08 15.85 2.37
C ASP A 51 17.91 16.65 2.97
N GLY A 52 17.18 16.08 3.94
CA GLY A 52 16.00 16.68 4.54
C GLY A 52 14.80 16.81 3.60
N THR A 53 14.87 16.22 2.40
CA THR A 53 13.84 16.29 1.35
C THR A 53 13.35 14.92 0.89
N ASN A 54 13.99 13.85 1.34
CA ASN A 54 13.62 12.48 1.03
C ASN A 54 13.44 11.68 2.32
N ALA A 55 12.49 10.73 2.33
CA ALA A 55 12.31 9.82 3.45
C ALA A 55 11.88 8.44 2.97
N SER A 56 12.18 7.43 3.76
CA SER A 56 11.64 6.07 3.63
C SER A 56 10.74 5.79 4.83
N ALA A 57 9.68 5.00 4.67
CA ALA A 57 8.88 4.53 5.79
C ALA A 57 8.38 3.09 5.61
N GLU A 58 8.29 2.36 6.72
CA GLU A 58 7.43 1.18 6.85
C GLU A 58 6.28 1.55 7.77
N THR A 59 5.06 1.45 7.26
CA THR A 59 3.84 1.74 8.02
C THR A 59 2.93 0.51 8.03
N TYR A 60 2.58 0.04 9.22
CA TYR A 60 1.64 -1.06 9.39
C TYR A 60 0.22 -0.61 9.06
N CYS A 61 -0.55 -1.49 8.43
CA CYS A 61 -1.97 -1.26 8.15
C CYS A 61 -2.78 -2.54 8.30
N THR A 62 -3.92 -2.41 8.98
CA THR A 62 -5.02 -3.39 8.90
C THR A 62 -6.03 -2.86 7.90
N ALA A 63 -6.14 -3.52 6.76
CA ALA A 63 -7.09 -3.16 5.72
C ALA A 63 -8.25 -4.16 5.72
N THR A 64 -9.48 -3.67 5.90
CA THR A 64 -10.69 -4.49 5.83
C THR A 64 -11.51 -4.09 4.63
N THR A 65 -11.92 -5.08 3.84
CA THR A 65 -12.92 -4.92 2.77
C THR A 65 -14.18 -5.69 3.15
N VAL A 66 -15.33 -5.07 2.87
CA VAL A 66 -16.62 -5.74 2.92
C VAL A 66 -17.12 -5.84 1.48
N ASN A 67 -17.19 -7.07 0.99
CA ASN A 67 -17.62 -7.38 -0.36
C ASN A 67 -19.03 -7.98 -0.31
N GLU A 68 -19.86 -7.67 -1.29
CA GLU A 68 -21.20 -8.20 -1.43
C GLU A 68 -21.34 -8.90 -2.77
N ALA A 69 -21.83 -10.14 -2.74
CA ALA A 69 -22.18 -10.92 -3.92
C ALA A 69 -23.43 -11.75 -3.61
N ASP A 70 -24.40 -11.77 -4.52
CA ASP A 70 -25.65 -12.53 -4.37
C ASP A 70 -26.40 -12.26 -3.03
N GLY A 71 -26.29 -11.03 -2.50
CA GLY A 71 -26.89 -10.60 -1.24
C GLY A 71 -26.18 -11.12 0.02
N GLN A 72 -25.01 -11.75 -0.12
CA GLN A 72 -24.18 -12.21 0.99
C GLN A 72 -22.94 -11.33 1.15
N GLU A 73 -22.71 -10.83 2.36
CA GLU A 73 -21.51 -10.09 2.71
C GLU A 73 -20.36 -11.03 3.12
N THR A 74 -19.15 -10.70 2.66
CA THR A 74 -17.90 -11.32 3.08
C THR A 74 -16.92 -10.27 3.56
N TRP A 75 -16.34 -10.51 4.74
CA TRP A 75 -15.35 -9.64 5.36
C TRP A 75 -13.95 -10.21 5.15
N ILE A 76 -13.08 -9.42 4.53
CA ILE A 76 -11.68 -9.81 4.31
C ILE A 76 -10.78 -8.78 4.99
N THR A 77 -9.96 -9.24 5.93
CA THR A 77 -8.97 -8.42 6.62
C THR A 77 -7.58 -8.80 6.15
N PHE A 78 -6.84 -7.81 5.66
CA PHE A 78 -5.43 -7.90 5.31
C PHE A 78 -4.60 -7.25 6.40
N LEU A 79 -3.49 -7.90 6.75
CA LEU A 79 -2.41 -7.32 7.52
C LEU A 79 -1.30 -6.99 6.53
N VAL A 80 -1.12 -5.70 6.27
CA VAL A 80 -0.16 -5.21 5.28
C VAL A 80 0.81 -4.21 5.88
N ARG A 81 1.93 -4.03 5.19
CA ARG A 81 2.81 -2.89 5.38
C ARG A 81 2.89 -2.07 4.11
N TYR A 82 2.75 -0.76 4.25
CA TYR A 82 3.17 0.17 3.23
C TYR A 82 4.64 0.47 3.42
N VAL A 83 5.45 0.05 2.46
CA VAL A 83 6.86 0.41 2.35
C VAL A 83 6.95 1.55 1.35
N ASP A 84 7.00 2.77 1.87
CA ASP A 84 6.88 4.00 1.11
C ASP A 84 8.23 4.71 0.98
N GLN A 85 8.43 5.34 -0.18
CA GLN A 85 9.42 6.39 -0.37
C GLN A 85 8.69 7.72 -0.54
N PHE A 86 9.21 8.75 0.12
CA PHE A 86 8.66 10.10 0.12
C PHE A 86 9.64 11.12 -0.43
N GLU A 87 9.07 12.15 -1.06
CA GLU A 87 9.77 13.33 -1.52
C GLU A 87 9.03 14.58 -1.05
N LYS A 88 9.79 15.58 -0.60
CA LYS A 88 9.27 16.90 -0.27
C LYS A 88 9.29 17.77 -1.53
N ARG A 89 8.12 17.94 -2.14
CA ARG A 89 7.89 18.73 -3.37
C ARG A 89 7.10 19.99 -3.00
N ASP A 90 7.59 21.16 -3.37
CA ASP A 90 6.96 22.45 -3.06
C ASP A 90 6.60 22.60 -1.57
N GLY A 91 7.53 22.21 -0.70
CA GLY A 91 7.37 22.27 0.76
C GLY A 91 6.45 21.19 1.36
N SER A 92 5.83 20.33 0.55
CA SER A 92 4.89 19.29 0.98
C SER A 92 5.46 17.89 0.75
N TRP A 93 5.34 17.00 1.74
CA TRP A 93 5.67 15.59 1.58
C TRP A 93 4.64 14.88 0.69
N LYS A 94 5.14 14.09 -0.26
CA LYS A 94 4.36 13.26 -1.19
C LYS A 94 4.98 11.88 -1.26
N ILE A 95 4.15 10.86 -1.44
CA ILE A 95 4.62 9.52 -1.80
C ILE A 95 5.21 9.62 -3.21
N SER A 96 6.41 9.09 -3.42
CA SER A 96 7.04 8.93 -4.73
C SER A 96 7.03 7.48 -5.20
N HIS A 97 7.05 6.53 -4.26
CA HIS A 97 6.87 5.11 -4.52
C HIS A 97 6.15 4.44 -3.34
N ARG A 98 5.25 3.50 -3.62
CA ARG A 98 4.66 2.62 -2.63
C ARG A 98 4.83 1.17 -3.05
N PHE A 99 5.30 0.36 -2.11
CA PHE A 99 5.23 -1.08 -2.18
C PHE A 99 4.36 -1.62 -1.05
N VAL A 100 3.40 -2.49 -1.36
CA VAL A 100 2.58 -3.17 -0.36
C VAL A 100 3.12 -4.56 -0.11
N ALA A 101 3.60 -4.79 1.11
CA ALA A 101 3.94 -6.12 1.61
C ALA A 101 2.74 -6.70 2.37
N PHE A 102 2.33 -7.92 2.02
CA PHE A 102 1.21 -8.63 2.61
C PHE A 102 1.74 -9.63 3.63
N ASP A 103 1.60 -9.32 4.92
CA ASP A 103 2.07 -10.18 6.01
C ASP A 103 1.05 -11.32 6.26
N ALA A 104 -0.25 -11.04 6.18
CA ALA A 104 -1.31 -12.03 6.31
C ALA A 104 -2.65 -11.54 5.76
N VAL A 105 -3.61 -12.46 5.64
CA VAL A 105 -5.00 -12.18 5.27
C VAL A 105 -5.92 -13.22 5.94
N SER A 106 -7.15 -12.82 6.28
CA SER A 106 -8.13 -13.70 6.92
C SER A 106 -8.52 -14.90 6.04
N ASP A 107 -8.64 -14.70 4.73
CA ASP A 107 -8.74 -15.79 3.75
C ASP A 107 -7.38 -16.08 3.11
N LYS A 108 -6.70 -17.09 3.64
CA LYS A 108 -5.35 -17.48 3.22
C LYS A 108 -5.25 -17.88 1.74
N ALA A 109 -6.35 -18.29 1.11
CA ALA A 109 -6.35 -18.61 -0.32
C ALA A 109 -5.95 -17.40 -1.16
N ILE A 110 -6.19 -16.18 -0.70
CA ILE A 110 -5.81 -14.96 -1.42
C ILE A 110 -4.29 -14.84 -1.58
N MET A 111 -3.51 -15.29 -0.58
CA MET A 111 -2.04 -15.19 -0.62
C MET A 111 -1.42 -15.93 -1.81
N GLN A 112 -2.07 -16.99 -2.33
CA GLN A 112 -1.54 -17.77 -3.44
C GLN A 112 -1.58 -17.02 -4.78
N TYR A 113 -2.39 -15.96 -4.88
CA TYR A 113 -2.53 -15.14 -6.07
C TYR A 113 -1.66 -13.88 -6.05
N LEU A 114 -1.01 -13.58 -4.92
CA LEU A 114 -0.10 -12.46 -4.81
C LEU A 114 1.27 -12.82 -5.39
N PRO A 115 1.96 -11.88 -6.07
CA PRO A 115 3.34 -12.10 -6.46
C PRO A 115 4.20 -12.37 -5.24
N LYS A 116 5.13 -13.33 -5.36
CA LYS A 116 6.04 -13.69 -4.26
C LYS A 116 6.81 -12.51 -3.68
N ALA A 117 7.15 -11.53 -4.52
CA ALA A 117 7.85 -10.32 -4.08
C ALA A 117 7.06 -9.51 -3.05
N ASN A 118 5.73 -9.55 -3.11
CA ASN A 118 4.83 -8.80 -2.23
C ASN A 118 4.44 -9.55 -0.96
N LEU A 119 4.92 -10.77 -0.78
CA LEU A 119 4.71 -11.48 0.48
C LEU A 119 5.64 -10.89 1.55
N GLY A 120 5.08 -10.52 2.69
CA GLY A 120 5.87 -10.07 3.83
C GLY A 120 6.59 -11.26 4.47
N THR A 121 7.91 -11.34 4.31
CA THR A 121 8.72 -12.47 4.78
C THR A 121 9.41 -12.20 6.11
N ARG A 122 9.69 -10.92 6.42
CA ARG A 122 10.45 -10.45 7.59
C ARG A 122 11.86 -11.05 7.71
N ASP A 123 12.36 -11.65 6.64
CA ASP A 123 13.73 -12.10 6.51
C ASP A 123 14.58 -11.03 5.80
N GLU A 124 15.84 -11.36 5.49
CA GLU A 124 16.78 -10.45 4.83
C GLU A 124 16.35 -10.07 3.40
N GLU A 125 15.45 -10.83 2.78
CA GLU A 125 14.96 -10.54 1.44
C GLU A 125 13.70 -9.65 1.44
N ASP A 126 13.11 -9.39 2.61
CA ASP A 126 11.92 -8.57 2.77
C ASP A 126 12.14 -7.18 2.14
N TYR A 127 11.15 -6.72 1.38
CA TYR A 127 11.27 -5.47 0.65
C TYR A 127 11.53 -4.27 1.57
N SER A 128 11.06 -4.29 2.82
CA SER A 128 11.32 -3.20 3.74
C SER A 128 12.79 -3.04 4.10
N ARG A 129 13.57 -4.13 4.16
CA ARG A 129 15.03 -4.11 4.38
C ARG A 129 15.81 -3.50 3.21
N LYS A 130 15.19 -3.44 2.02
CA LYS A 130 15.80 -2.83 0.82
C LYS A 130 15.59 -1.32 0.78
N VAL A 131 14.54 -0.83 1.43
CA VAL A 131 14.10 0.58 1.38
C VAL A 131 14.51 1.36 2.62
N LEU A 132 14.37 0.74 3.79
CA LEU A 132 14.85 1.26 5.06
C LEU A 132 16.30 0.82 5.24
N LYS A 133 17.16 1.76 5.60
CA LYS A 133 18.58 1.52 5.84
C LYS A 133 18.85 1.92 7.28
N ASP A 134 19.07 0.91 8.11
CA ASP A 134 19.49 1.06 9.51
C ASP A 134 20.67 2.07 9.67
#